data_AF-A0A9N9U4X6-F1
#
_entry.id   AF-A0A9N9U4X6-F1
#
_cell.length_a   1.000
_cell.length_b   1.000
_cell.length_c   1.000
_cell.angle_alpha   90.00
_cell.angle_beta   90.00
_cell.angle_gamma   90.00
#
_symmetry.space_group_name_H-M   'P 1'
#
loop_
_entity.id
_entity.type
_entity.pdbx_description
1 polymer ?
#
loop_
_entity_poly.entity_id
_entity_poly.type
_entity_poly.pdbx_seq_one_letter_code
_entity_poly.pdbx_strand_id
1 'polypeptide(L)'
;MRIFREAVPVEQLIGTELPPPAVVECLLESFSTSVAWYLSFFHEPTLRARLKGITDAGRARAEDTSFLLLVLVVLAIGAQYMTAEQKWRHFGFEFDTTNMQDRLIGTVETKLLIVLDESSTSSVSLFNLLGSYYIFNRKTRRGFTLMGAAVRIAQMMDLHNESAWGGIDSTERQARRRAWWTLYTGDRFTAQVFGRPAAIQDIDMHVHYNGTDDQGDAAQRAGEDDETHNNDAQMLVDREIYQVYKAKLYQIATPLTRGMQPSKDQATNDLIQQVQNVHQQLLEWEKSLPPNLTLQSFEGTQFSHPRDSPLSTLNLQALALQVSYDNTQLLLHRPLVIGRHLGKPTGTAADPTDEGFILTSRRQCWSSAMRISHLVKYKAALEFANNTPMGAHIGIHIFTAGVMLAVFALLSPMSNQAQEAKQGLSRLLEILTSNQSWNPVLSQSAAILKDLLRLIMEKELKLLVEPNHGRAGSKLSEGDATASHGLLQTSMPGDQLGSGPGHHSAVALSSPPPFSSQPHDFGDCFAFLANGSFDEAMTSFQDVFLGDGTSILGHESNCEADSTWNS
;
A
#
# COMPACT_ATOMS: atom_id res chain seq x y z
N MET A 1 2.92 -46.67 -12.69
CA MET A 1 1.51 -46.97 -13.03
C MET A 1 0.65 -45.87 -12.40
N ARG A 2 0.16 -44.90 -13.19
CA ARG A 2 -0.78 -43.88 -12.65
C ARG A 2 -2.14 -44.55 -12.48
N ILE A 3 -2.63 -44.64 -11.24
CA ILE A 3 -4.02 -45.00 -10.98
C ILE A 3 -4.84 -43.77 -11.36
N PHE A 4 -5.59 -43.85 -12.46
CA PHE A 4 -6.58 -42.83 -12.81
C PHE A 4 -7.66 -42.85 -11.72
N ARG A 5 -7.63 -41.87 -10.80
CA ARG A 5 -8.69 -41.70 -9.81
C ARG A 5 -9.97 -41.34 -10.55
N GLU A 6 -11.05 -42.06 -10.25
CA GLU A 6 -12.35 -41.84 -10.85
C GLU A 6 -12.85 -40.41 -10.54
N ALA A 7 -13.60 -39.81 -11.46
CA ALA A 7 -14.21 -38.51 -11.21
C ALA A 7 -15.34 -38.67 -10.17
N VAL A 8 -15.32 -37.86 -9.11
CA VAL A 8 -16.28 -37.87 -7.99
C VAL A 8 -17.19 -36.64 -8.07
N PRO A 9 -18.37 -36.62 -7.42
CA PRO A 9 -19.17 -35.41 -7.27
C PRO A 9 -18.35 -34.24 -6.70
N VAL A 10 -18.54 -33.03 -7.21
CA VAL A 10 -17.73 -31.85 -6.86
C VAL A 10 -17.67 -31.62 -5.35
N GLU A 11 -18.82 -31.70 -4.67
CA GLU A 11 -18.93 -31.55 -3.21
C GLU A 11 -18.01 -32.52 -2.45
N GLN A 12 -17.92 -33.78 -2.88
CA GLN A 12 -17.08 -34.78 -2.20
C GLN A 12 -15.59 -34.46 -2.28
N LEU A 13 -15.17 -33.71 -3.31
CA LEU A 13 -13.78 -33.30 -3.49
C LEU A 13 -13.43 -32.08 -2.64
N ILE A 14 -14.17 -30.97 -2.80
CA ILE A 14 -13.87 -29.70 -2.13
C ILE A 14 -14.54 -29.53 -0.75
N GLY A 15 -15.52 -30.36 -0.39
CA GLY A 15 -16.23 -30.31 0.89
C GLY A 15 -17.40 -29.33 0.96
N THR A 16 -17.85 -28.79 -0.17
CA THR A 16 -19.04 -27.92 -0.26
C THR A 16 -19.63 -27.93 -1.68
N GLU A 17 -20.94 -27.71 -1.80
CA GLU A 17 -21.57 -27.42 -3.10
C GLU A 17 -21.11 -26.05 -3.63
N LEU A 18 -21.02 -25.92 -4.96
CA LEU A 18 -20.86 -24.61 -5.59
C LEU A 18 -22.16 -23.79 -5.47
N PRO A 19 -22.10 -22.45 -5.43
CA PRO A 19 -23.30 -21.61 -5.52
C PRO A 19 -24.11 -21.89 -6.80
N PRO A 20 -25.41 -21.54 -6.85
CA PRO A 20 -26.22 -21.69 -8.05
C PRO A 20 -25.58 -21.01 -9.28
N PRO A 21 -25.69 -21.54 -10.51
CA PRO A 21 -24.96 -21.01 -11.67
C PRO A 21 -25.12 -19.51 -11.93
N ALA A 22 -26.32 -18.95 -11.74
CA ALA A 22 -26.55 -17.51 -11.86
C ALA A 22 -25.78 -16.67 -10.81
N VAL A 23 -25.58 -17.21 -9.61
CA VAL A 23 -24.75 -16.60 -8.55
C VAL A 23 -23.27 -16.73 -8.92
N VAL A 24 -22.84 -17.89 -9.44
CA VAL A 24 -21.46 -18.10 -9.92
C VAL A 24 -21.09 -17.10 -11.01
N GLU A 25 -21.88 -16.95 -12.07
CA GLU A 25 -21.57 -16.01 -13.15
C GLU A 25 -21.54 -14.55 -12.68
N CYS A 26 -22.46 -14.13 -11.80
CA CYS A 26 -22.51 -12.78 -11.25
C CYS A 26 -21.31 -12.47 -10.32
N LEU A 27 -20.86 -13.44 -9.51
CA LEU A 27 -19.65 -13.32 -8.70
C LEU A 27 -18.39 -13.26 -9.57
N LEU A 28 -18.34 -14.04 -10.66
CA LEU A 28 -17.24 -13.99 -11.64
C LEU A 28 -17.22 -12.65 -12.38
N GLU A 29 -18.37 -12.10 -12.78
CA GLU A 29 -18.48 -10.76 -13.36
C GLU A 29 -17.95 -9.68 -12.41
N SER A 30 -18.39 -9.68 -11.15
CA SER A 30 -17.90 -8.75 -10.12
C SER A 30 -16.39 -8.86 -9.86
N PHE A 31 -15.83 -10.07 -9.82
CA PHE A 31 -14.38 -10.26 -9.77
C PHE A 31 -13.66 -9.66 -11.00
N SER A 32 -14.26 -9.78 -12.18
CA SER A 32 -13.63 -9.43 -13.46
C SER A 32 -13.66 -7.93 -13.76
N THR A 33 -14.61 -7.20 -13.18
CA THR A 33 -14.62 -5.72 -13.17
C THR A 33 -13.82 -5.13 -12.00
N SER A 34 -13.85 -5.74 -10.80
CA SER A 34 -13.16 -5.20 -9.62
C SER A 34 -11.71 -5.64 -9.41
N VAL A 35 -11.26 -6.78 -9.97
CA VAL A 35 -9.94 -7.39 -9.64
C VAL A 35 -9.07 -7.69 -10.85
N ALA A 36 -9.61 -8.31 -11.91
CA ALA A 36 -8.82 -8.92 -12.97
C ALA A 36 -7.91 -7.94 -13.75
N TRP A 37 -8.28 -6.65 -13.81
CA TRP A 37 -7.44 -5.60 -14.41
C TRP A 37 -6.22 -5.27 -13.55
N TYR A 38 -6.32 -5.39 -12.22
CA TYR A 38 -5.28 -5.03 -11.26
C TYR A 38 -4.32 -6.21 -11.01
N LEU A 39 -4.85 -7.44 -10.94
CA LEU A 39 -4.09 -8.66 -10.63
C LEU A 39 -4.44 -9.77 -11.63
N SER A 40 -3.51 -10.08 -12.55
CA SER A 40 -3.76 -10.97 -13.69
C SER A 40 -3.27 -12.41 -13.43
N PHE A 41 -3.91 -13.10 -12.49
CA PHE A 41 -3.44 -14.43 -12.04
C PHE A 41 -3.69 -15.57 -13.04
N PHE A 42 -4.61 -15.43 -14.00
CA PHE A 42 -5.05 -16.50 -14.91
C PHE A 42 -5.74 -15.94 -16.16
N HIS A 43 -5.99 -16.79 -17.15
CA HIS A 43 -6.83 -16.46 -18.30
C HIS A 43 -8.31 -16.76 -18.00
N GLU A 44 -9.11 -15.71 -17.80
CA GLU A 44 -10.50 -15.81 -17.36
C GLU A 44 -11.41 -16.65 -18.29
N PRO A 45 -11.39 -16.51 -19.64
CA PRO A 45 -12.20 -17.36 -20.52
C PRO A 45 -11.88 -18.86 -20.38
N THR A 46 -10.61 -19.22 -20.18
CA THR A 46 -10.21 -20.62 -19.93
C THR A 46 -10.71 -21.11 -18.57
N LEU A 47 -10.71 -20.25 -17.54
CA LEU A 47 -11.29 -20.57 -16.24
C LEU A 47 -12.80 -20.79 -16.33
N ARG A 48 -13.56 -19.88 -16.98
CA ARG A 48 -15.01 -20.03 -17.16
C ARG A 48 -15.34 -21.30 -17.96
N ALA A 49 -14.61 -21.57 -19.06
CA ALA A 49 -14.82 -22.77 -19.87
C ALA A 49 -14.57 -24.08 -19.10
N ARG A 50 -13.47 -24.17 -18.32
CA ARG A 50 -13.18 -25.35 -17.49
C ARG A 50 -14.19 -25.52 -16.36
N LEU A 51 -14.58 -24.43 -15.69
CA LEU A 51 -15.60 -24.45 -14.64
C LEU A 51 -16.95 -24.91 -15.17
N LYS A 52 -17.39 -24.38 -16.32
CA LYS A 52 -18.64 -24.81 -16.97
C LYS A 52 -18.61 -26.32 -17.27
N GLY A 53 -17.53 -26.84 -17.84
CA GLY A 53 -17.39 -28.27 -18.14
C GLY A 53 -17.47 -29.18 -16.91
N ILE A 54 -16.94 -28.74 -15.75
CA ILE A 54 -17.05 -29.48 -14.48
C ILE A 54 -18.48 -29.40 -13.92
N THR A 55 -19.10 -28.22 -13.96
CA THR A 55 -20.48 -27.99 -13.48
C THR A 55 -21.51 -28.75 -14.32
N ASP A 56 -21.40 -28.71 -15.65
CA ASP A 56 -22.26 -29.46 -16.58
C ASP A 56 -22.18 -30.98 -16.32
N ALA A 57 -21.00 -31.49 -15.95
CA ALA A 57 -20.77 -32.90 -15.64
C ALA A 57 -21.13 -33.30 -14.19
N GLY A 58 -21.29 -32.33 -13.29
CA GLY A 58 -21.49 -32.53 -11.85
C GLY A 58 -20.35 -33.24 -11.11
N ARG A 59 -19.21 -33.50 -11.78
CA ARG A 59 -18.11 -34.35 -11.29
C ARG A 59 -16.74 -33.80 -11.66
N ALA A 60 -15.77 -34.00 -10.78
CA ALA A 60 -14.39 -33.54 -10.90
C ALA A 60 -13.41 -34.66 -10.55
N ARG A 61 -12.18 -34.59 -11.07
CA ARG A 61 -11.07 -35.50 -10.71
C ARG A 61 -10.22 -34.88 -9.61
N ALA A 62 -9.36 -35.69 -8.97
CA ALA A 62 -8.45 -35.20 -7.94
C ALA A 62 -7.51 -34.07 -8.44
N GLU A 63 -7.17 -34.07 -9.73
CA GLU A 63 -6.36 -33.03 -10.41
C GLU A 63 -7.12 -31.70 -10.69
N ASP A 64 -8.42 -31.64 -10.37
CA ASP A 64 -9.21 -30.41 -10.37
C ASP A 64 -9.23 -29.71 -9.00
N THR A 65 -8.61 -30.29 -7.95
CA THR A 65 -8.67 -29.72 -6.57
C THR A 65 -8.06 -28.31 -6.51
N SER A 66 -6.83 -28.12 -6.99
CA SER A 66 -6.22 -26.79 -7.15
C SER A 66 -7.13 -25.78 -7.87
N PHE A 67 -7.79 -26.23 -8.95
CA PHE A 67 -8.62 -25.39 -9.80
C PHE A 67 -9.94 -24.99 -9.12
N LEU A 68 -10.60 -25.94 -8.46
CA LEU A 68 -11.85 -25.66 -7.76
C LEU A 68 -11.63 -24.80 -6.52
N LEU A 69 -10.54 -24.99 -5.77
CA LEU A 69 -10.19 -24.08 -4.67
C LEU A 69 -9.86 -22.67 -5.18
N LEU A 70 -9.15 -22.53 -6.31
CA LEU A 70 -8.95 -21.24 -6.97
C LEU A 70 -10.29 -20.58 -7.31
N VAL A 71 -11.24 -21.33 -7.88
CA VAL A 71 -12.60 -20.84 -8.14
C VAL A 71 -13.31 -20.40 -6.84
N LEU A 72 -13.21 -21.15 -5.73
CA LEU A 72 -13.80 -20.72 -4.45
C LEU A 72 -13.23 -19.37 -3.97
N VAL A 73 -11.92 -19.13 -4.11
CA VAL A 73 -11.30 -17.83 -3.75
C VAL A 73 -11.74 -16.72 -4.71
N VAL A 74 -11.81 -16.98 -6.02
CA VAL A 74 -12.31 -16.02 -7.02
C VAL A 74 -13.76 -15.62 -6.70
N LEU A 75 -14.62 -16.59 -6.38
CA LEU A 75 -16.02 -16.36 -6.00
C LEU A 75 -16.14 -15.61 -4.66
N ALA A 76 -15.30 -15.91 -3.67
CA ALA A 76 -15.28 -15.19 -2.40
C ALA A 76 -14.88 -13.72 -2.55
N ILE A 77 -13.94 -13.42 -3.46
CA ILE A 77 -13.49 -12.06 -3.73
C ILE A 77 -14.49 -11.31 -4.62
N GLY A 78 -15.17 -12.01 -5.54
CA GLY A 78 -16.36 -11.49 -6.20
C GLY A 78 -17.45 -11.10 -5.20
N ALA A 79 -17.66 -11.92 -4.16
CA ALA A 79 -18.60 -11.61 -3.08
C ALA A 79 -18.16 -10.39 -2.24
N GLN A 80 -16.85 -10.23 -2.00
CA GLN A 80 -16.29 -9.06 -1.29
C GLN A 80 -16.57 -7.74 -2.01
N TYR A 81 -16.51 -7.73 -3.35
CA TYR A 81 -16.56 -6.49 -4.14
C TYR A 81 -17.88 -6.27 -4.90
N MET A 82 -18.88 -7.13 -4.66
CA MET A 82 -20.20 -7.04 -5.27
C MET A 82 -21.03 -5.87 -4.70
N THR A 83 -21.37 -4.93 -5.56
CA THR A 83 -22.17 -3.75 -5.18
C THR A 83 -23.65 -4.10 -5.00
N ALA A 84 -24.39 -3.29 -4.23
CA ALA A 84 -25.84 -3.41 -4.14
C ALA A 84 -26.52 -3.27 -5.53
N GLU A 85 -26.02 -2.36 -6.36
CA GLU A 85 -26.47 -2.18 -7.76
C GLU A 85 -26.36 -3.48 -8.57
N GLN A 86 -25.24 -4.20 -8.47
CA GLN A 86 -25.08 -5.52 -9.10
C GLN A 86 -26.11 -6.53 -8.53
N LYS A 87 -26.28 -6.63 -7.22
CA LYS A 87 -27.27 -7.54 -6.61
C LYS A 87 -28.70 -7.29 -7.12
N TRP A 88 -29.12 -6.02 -7.13
CA TRP A 88 -30.43 -5.61 -7.67
C TRP A 88 -30.55 -5.88 -9.17
N ARG A 89 -29.52 -5.60 -9.98
CA ARG A 89 -29.50 -5.82 -11.44
C ARG A 89 -29.62 -7.30 -11.83
N HIS A 90 -29.01 -8.22 -11.08
CA HIS A 90 -29.02 -9.65 -11.42
C HIS A 90 -30.17 -10.44 -10.76
N PHE A 91 -30.60 -10.07 -9.55
CA PHE A 91 -31.54 -10.89 -8.75
C PHE A 91 -32.82 -10.16 -8.33
N GLY A 92 -32.85 -8.82 -8.37
CA GLY A 92 -34.00 -8.05 -7.88
C GLY A 92 -34.18 -8.06 -6.35
N PHE A 93 -33.14 -8.44 -5.60
CA PHE A 93 -33.07 -8.35 -4.14
C PHE A 93 -31.61 -8.37 -3.67
N GLU A 94 -31.35 -7.98 -2.41
CA GLU A 94 -30.04 -8.09 -1.78
C GLU A 94 -29.88 -9.39 -0.98
N PHE A 95 -28.67 -9.94 -1.00
CA PHE A 95 -28.28 -11.13 -0.23
C PHE A 95 -26.94 -10.92 0.48
N ASP A 96 -26.71 -11.68 1.54
CA ASP A 96 -25.49 -11.64 2.34
C ASP A 96 -24.31 -12.26 1.56
N THR A 97 -23.42 -11.39 1.08
CA THR A 97 -22.16 -11.80 0.45
C THR A 97 -21.04 -12.02 1.46
N THR A 98 -21.15 -11.51 2.69
CA THR A 98 -20.14 -11.66 3.75
C THR A 98 -20.15 -13.09 4.27
N ASN A 99 -21.32 -13.64 4.62
CA ASN A 99 -21.43 -15.05 5.02
C ASN A 99 -21.00 -16.01 3.90
N MET A 100 -21.29 -15.65 2.65
CA MET A 100 -20.86 -16.42 1.47
C MET A 100 -19.33 -16.41 1.32
N GLN A 101 -18.70 -15.23 1.42
CA GLN A 101 -17.24 -15.05 1.42
C GLN A 101 -16.59 -15.89 2.53
N ASP A 102 -17.07 -15.78 3.78
CA ASP A 102 -16.51 -16.49 4.93
C ASP A 102 -16.63 -18.02 4.79
N ARG A 103 -17.75 -18.52 4.27
CA ARG A 103 -17.92 -19.95 3.97
C ARG A 103 -16.97 -20.45 2.88
N LEU A 104 -16.82 -19.69 1.80
CA LEU A 104 -15.95 -20.05 0.68
C LEU A 104 -14.47 -20.05 1.10
N ILE A 105 -14.00 -18.99 1.77
CA ILE A 105 -12.63 -18.91 2.31
C ILE A 105 -12.40 -19.97 3.39
N GLY A 106 -13.34 -20.19 4.30
CA GLY A 106 -13.26 -21.24 5.31
C GLY A 106 -13.10 -22.64 4.71
N THR A 107 -13.84 -22.94 3.63
CA THR A 107 -13.70 -24.20 2.88
C THR A 107 -12.28 -24.35 2.33
N VAL A 108 -11.75 -23.30 1.68
CA VAL A 108 -10.38 -23.27 1.15
C VAL A 108 -9.35 -23.49 2.27
N GLU A 109 -9.48 -22.80 3.41
CA GLU A 109 -8.59 -22.93 4.57
C GLU A 109 -8.46 -24.39 5.04
N THR A 110 -9.55 -25.19 5.05
CA THR A 110 -9.50 -26.61 5.43
C THR A 110 -8.78 -27.52 4.43
N LYS A 111 -8.56 -27.08 3.19
CA LYS A 111 -8.03 -27.90 2.09
C LYS A 111 -6.61 -27.51 1.64
N LEU A 112 -6.07 -26.37 2.09
CA LEU A 112 -4.78 -25.83 1.62
C LEU A 112 -3.61 -26.83 1.66
N LEU A 113 -3.50 -27.65 2.71
CA LEU A 113 -2.40 -28.61 2.84
C LEU A 113 -2.39 -29.69 1.74
N ILE A 114 -3.56 -30.05 1.20
CA ILE A 114 -3.67 -31.05 0.12
C ILE A 114 -3.05 -30.49 -1.18
N VAL A 115 -3.17 -29.19 -1.39
CA VAL A 115 -2.76 -28.51 -2.63
C VAL A 115 -1.29 -28.04 -2.58
N LEU A 116 -0.59 -28.19 -1.44
CA LEU A 116 0.86 -27.98 -1.38
C LEU A 116 1.67 -29.03 -2.16
N ASP A 117 1.14 -30.26 -2.30
CA ASP A 117 1.73 -31.31 -3.13
C ASP A 117 1.39 -31.16 -4.64
N GLU A 118 0.45 -30.26 -4.99
CA GLU A 118 0.02 -30.04 -6.37
C GLU A 118 0.82 -28.90 -7.02
N SER A 119 1.73 -29.22 -7.94
CA SER A 119 2.42 -28.24 -8.79
C SER A 119 1.63 -27.97 -10.07
N SER A 120 0.75 -26.97 -10.05
CA SER A 120 -0.08 -26.55 -11.19
C SER A 120 -0.20 -25.02 -11.30
N THR A 121 -0.51 -24.50 -12.49
CA THR A 121 -0.80 -23.06 -12.65
C THR A 121 -1.98 -22.63 -11.77
N SER A 122 -2.95 -23.53 -11.54
CA SER A 122 -4.07 -23.29 -10.61
C SER A 122 -3.65 -23.20 -9.15
N SER A 123 -2.68 -23.99 -8.65
CA SER A 123 -2.20 -23.86 -7.27
C SER A 123 -1.33 -22.63 -7.09
N VAL A 124 -0.47 -22.29 -8.07
CA VAL A 124 0.28 -21.01 -8.08
C VAL A 124 -0.69 -19.82 -7.97
N SER A 125 -1.71 -19.77 -8.81
CA SER A 125 -2.70 -18.69 -8.79
C SER A 125 -3.56 -18.70 -7.53
N LEU A 126 -3.91 -19.87 -6.97
CA LEU A 126 -4.62 -20.01 -5.70
C LEU A 126 -3.82 -19.38 -4.55
N PHE A 127 -2.58 -19.81 -4.34
CA PHE A 127 -1.76 -19.34 -3.23
C PHE A 127 -1.42 -17.84 -3.36
N ASN A 128 -1.21 -17.35 -4.60
CA ASN A 128 -0.95 -15.92 -4.85
C ASN A 128 -2.19 -15.03 -4.64
N LEU A 129 -3.36 -15.44 -5.16
CA LEU A 129 -4.62 -14.70 -4.99
C LEU A 129 -5.10 -14.73 -3.53
N LEU A 130 -5.04 -15.88 -2.86
CA LEU A 130 -5.39 -16.00 -1.44
C LEU A 130 -4.39 -15.24 -0.54
N GLY A 131 -3.10 -15.27 -0.89
CA GLY A 131 -2.07 -14.47 -0.23
C GLY A 131 -2.39 -12.96 -0.31
N SER A 132 -2.69 -12.49 -1.53
CA SER A 132 -3.12 -11.11 -1.81
C SER A 132 -4.38 -10.74 -1.01
N TYR A 133 -5.41 -11.58 -1.03
CA TYR A 133 -6.65 -11.40 -0.27
C TYR A 133 -6.38 -11.19 1.22
N TYR A 134 -5.54 -12.01 1.84
CA TYR A 134 -5.21 -11.87 3.27
C TYR A 134 -4.35 -10.64 3.57
N ILE A 135 -3.45 -10.21 2.67
CA ILE A 135 -2.69 -8.97 2.83
C ILE A 135 -3.63 -7.77 2.89
N PHE A 136 -4.61 -7.70 1.97
CA PHE A 136 -5.58 -6.61 1.96
C PHE A 136 -6.62 -6.71 3.10
N ASN A 137 -6.94 -7.93 3.56
CA ASN A 137 -7.91 -8.20 4.64
C ASN A 137 -7.25 -8.54 5.99
N ARG A 138 -6.22 -7.77 6.42
CA ARG A 138 -5.63 -7.78 7.79
C ARG A 138 -5.05 -9.11 8.30
N LYS A 139 -4.86 -10.11 7.44
CA LYS A 139 -4.20 -11.39 7.75
C LYS A 139 -2.82 -11.47 7.07
N THR A 140 -2.11 -10.35 7.01
CA THR A 140 -0.80 -10.11 6.37
C THR A 140 0.27 -11.17 6.64
N ARG A 141 0.55 -11.58 7.90
CA ARG A 141 1.50 -12.67 8.23
C ARG A 141 1.15 -13.97 7.47
N ARG A 142 -0.14 -14.32 7.43
CA ARG A 142 -0.66 -15.47 6.68
C ARG A 142 -0.55 -15.24 5.17
N GLY A 143 -0.92 -14.05 4.69
CA GLY A 143 -0.88 -13.70 3.27
C GLY A 143 0.54 -13.71 2.68
N PHE A 144 1.50 -13.11 3.38
CA PHE A 144 2.92 -13.13 3.03
C PHE A 144 3.48 -14.57 2.97
N THR A 145 3.12 -15.41 3.94
CA THR A 145 3.52 -16.83 3.96
C THR A 145 2.97 -17.59 2.74
N LEU A 146 1.69 -17.39 2.40
CA LEU A 146 1.05 -18.04 1.25
C LEU A 146 1.59 -17.54 -0.09
N MET A 147 1.94 -16.26 -0.19
CA MET A 147 2.60 -15.71 -1.38
C MET A 147 4.01 -16.27 -1.55
N GLY A 148 4.75 -16.45 -0.44
CA GLY A 148 6.02 -17.19 -0.44
C GLY A 148 5.87 -18.65 -0.88
N ALA A 149 4.80 -19.33 -0.47
CA ALA A 149 4.47 -20.67 -0.97
C ALA A 149 4.17 -20.66 -2.48
N ALA A 150 3.43 -19.67 -2.97
CA ALA A 150 3.16 -19.51 -4.40
C ALA A 150 4.44 -19.33 -5.23
N VAL A 151 5.42 -18.56 -4.73
CA VAL A 151 6.76 -18.44 -5.35
C VAL A 151 7.48 -19.79 -5.39
N ARG A 152 7.42 -20.60 -4.32
CA ARG A 152 8.05 -21.93 -4.30
C ARG A 152 7.39 -22.92 -5.27
N ILE A 153 6.05 -22.93 -5.36
CA ILE A 153 5.33 -23.78 -6.31
C ILE A 153 5.65 -23.33 -7.76
N ALA A 154 5.70 -22.02 -8.02
CA ALA A 154 6.11 -21.50 -9.33
C ALA A 154 7.57 -21.85 -9.70
N GLN A 155 8.47 -21.91 -8.71
CA GLN A 155 9.84 -22.41 -8.90
C GLN A 155 9.87 -23.91 -9.20
N MET A 156 9.10 -24.75 -8.48
CA MET A 156 8.95 -26.20 -8.75
C MET A 156 8.36 -26.52 -10.13
N MET A 157 7.67 -25.56 -10.75
CA MET A 157 7.07 -25.64 -12.08
C MET A 157 7.93 -25.03 -13.20
N ASP A 158 9.14 -24.56 -12.89
CA ASP A 158 10.00 -23.79 -13.80
C ASP A 158 9.32 -22.54 -14.42
N LEU A 159 8.31 -21.94 -13.77
CA LEU A 159 7.66 -20.70 -14.25
C LEU A 159 8.61 -19.50 -14.27
N HIS A 160 9.77 -19.63 -13.64
CA HIS A 160 10.86 -18.65 -13.66
C HIS A 160 11.74 -18.75 -14.92
N ASN A 161 11.55 -19.75 -15.79
CA ASN A 161 12.38 -19.99 -16.97
C ASN A 161 11.57 -20.50 -18.18
N GLU A 162 11.33 -19.63 -19.16
CA GLU A 162 10.52 -19.95 -20.35
C GLU A 162 11.09 -21.08 -21.23
N SER A 163 12.40 -21.33 -21.19
CA SER A 163 13.03 -22.39 -21.98
C SER A 163 12.65 -23.79 -21.49
N ALA A 164 12.30 -23.93 -20.20
CA ALA A 164 11.90 -25.19 -19.60
C ALA A 164 10.45 -25.61 -19.95
N TRP A 165 9.61 -24.69 -20.42
CA TRP A 165 8.18 -24.95 -20.59
C TRP A 165 7.83 -25.91 -21.75
N GLY A 166 8.78 -26.13 -22.68
CA GLY A 166 8.59 -27.04 -23.80
C GLY A 166 7.47 -26.63 -24.77
N GLY A 167 6.89 -27.64 -25.43
CA GLY A 167 5.87 -27.50 -26.49
C GLY A 167 4.45 -27.24 -25.99
N ILE A 168 4.26 -26.27 -25.09
CA ILE A 168 2.94 -25.76 -24.70
C ILE A 168 2.38 -24.78 -25.75
N ASP A 169 1.05 -24.66 -25.81
CA ASP A 169 0.36 -23.69 -26.67
C ASP A 169 0.56 -22.23 -26.21
N SER A 170 0.14 -21.28 -27.06
CA SER A 170 0.27 -19.85 -26.83
C SER A 170 -0.56 -19.33 -25.65
N THR A 171 -1.69 -19.94 -25.34
CA THR A 171 -2.61 -19.53 -24.26
C THR A 171 -2.06 -19.94 -22.90
N GLU A 172 -1.57 -21.18 -22.75
CA GLU A 172 -0.85 -21.63 -21.56
C GLU A 172 0.47 -20.87 -21.39
N ARG A 173 1.19 -20.55 -22.47
CA ARG A 173 2.40 -19.70 -22.42
C ARG A 173 2.10 -18.30 -21.91
N GLN A 174 1.03 -17.67 -22.42
CA GLN A 174 0.49 -16.39 -21.92
C GLN A 174 0.09 -16.50 -20.43
N ALA A 175 -0.65 -17.55 -20.04
CA ALA A 175 -1.08 -17.76 -18.66
C ALA A 175 0.09 -17.89 -17.68
N ARG A 176 1.16 -18.61 -18.05
CA ARG A 176 2.39 -18.73 -17.27
C ARG A 176 3.13 -17.41 -17.12
N ARG A 177 3.30 -16.64 -18.22
CA ARG A 177 3.86 -15.27 -18.19
C ARG A 177 3.08 -14.37 -17.22
N ARG A 178 1.76 -14.32 -17.34
CA ARG A 178 0.88 -13.51 -16.48
C ARG A 178 0.95 -13.92 -15.00
N ALA A 179 0.92 -15.23 -14.71
CA ALA A 179 1.05 -15.75 -13.35
C ALA A 179 2.41 -15.41 -12.71
N TRP A 180 3.51 -15.56 -13.48
CA TRP A 180 4.85 -15.22 -13.02
C TRP A 180 5.05 -13.72 -12.81
N TRP A 181 4.64 -12.86 -13.74
CA TRP A 181 4.76 -11.41 -13.57
C TRP A 181 3.85 -10.84 -12.46
N THR A 182 2.70 -11.48 -12.21
CA THR A 182 1.83 -11.16 -11.06
C THR A 182 2.46 -11.60 -9.73
N LEU A 183 3.17 -12.75 -9.69
CA LEU A 183 4.02 -13.12 -8.54
C LEU A 183 5.15 -12.11 -8.33
N TYR A 184 5.89 -11.78 -9.38
CA TYR A 184 7.04 -10.86 -9.34
C TYR A 184 6.65 -9.49 -8.77
N THR A 185 5.58 -8.89 -9.28
CA THR A 185 5.08 -7.60 -8.79
C THR A 185 4.52 -7.67 -7.37
N GLY A 186 3.84 -8.77 -7.01
CA GLY A 186 3.40 -9.02 -5.63
C GLY A 186 4.57 -9.11 -4.65
N ASP A 187 5.57 -9.94 -4.96
CA ASP A 187 6.79 -10.13 -4.16
C ASP A 187 7.52 -8.80 -3.93
N ARG A 188 7.79 -8.03 -5.00
CA ARG A 188 8.40 -6.70 -4.92
C ARG A 188 7.57 -5.70 -4.11
N PHE A 189 6.24 -5.68 -4.27
CA PHE A 189 5.34 -4.83 -3.49
C PHE A 189 5.37 -5.19 -1.99
N THR A 190 5.18 -6.46 -1.64
CA THR A 190 5.17 -6.87 -0.22
C THR A 190 6.52 -6.70 0.46
N ALA A 191 7.62 -6.89 -0.26
CA ALA A 191 8.97 -6.61 0.21
C ALA A 191 9.15 -5.12 0.58
N GLN A 192 8.69 -4.20 -0.28
CA GLN A 192 8.69 -2.76 0.02
C GLN A 192 7.80 -2.41 1.23
N VAL A 193 6.58 -2.95 1.29
CA VAL A 193 5.60 -2.62 2.35
C VAL A 193 6.00 -3.19 3.71
N PHE A 194 6.47 -4.44 3.77
CA PHE A 194 6.87 -5.09 5.02
C PHE A 194 8.33 -4.89 5.40
N GLY A 195 9.13 -4.18 4.57
CA GLY A 195 10.56 -3.96 4.81
C GLY A 195 11.40 -5.23 4.78
N ARG A 196 10.99 -6.24 4.00
CA ARG A 196 11.61 -7.57 3.97
C ARG A 196 12.33 -7.81 2.63
N PRO A 197 13.40 -8.62 2.59
CA PRO A 197 13.95 -9.11 1.34
C PRO A 197 12.88 -9.82 0.51
N ALA A 198 12.82 -9.46 -0.78
CA ALA A 198 11.94 -10.10 -1.75
C ALA A 198 12.45 -11.51 -2.09
N ALA A 199 11.53 -12.47 -2.28
CA ALA A 199 11.86 -13.88 -2.44
C ALA A 199 12.37 -14.26 -3.84
N ILE A 200 11.99 -13.50 -4.87
CA ILE A 200 12.43 -13.72 -6.27
C ILE A 200 13.69 -12.90 -6.53
N GLN A 201 14.71 -13.49 -7.16
CA GLN A 201 15.90 -12.78 -7.62
C GLN A 201 15.89 -12.61 -9.14
N ASP A 202 16.24 -11.41 -9.61
CA ASP A 202 16.24 -11.07 -11.04
C ASP A 202 17.25 -11.92 -11.84
N ILE A 203 18.32 -12.40 -11.18
CA ILE A 203 19.36 -13.26 -11.79
C ILE A 203 18.89 -14.69 -12.09
N ASP A 204 17.85 -15.17 -11.40
CA ASP A 204 17.30 -16.51 -11.61
C ASP A 204 16.23 -16.50 -12.72
N MET A 205 15.73 -15.31 -13.11
CA MET A 205 14.52 -15.12 -13.90
C MET A 205 14.82 -14.98 -15.40
N HIS A 206 14.22 -15.88 -16.19
CA HIS A 206 14.35 -15.97 -17.64
C HIS A 206 12.95 -16.00 -18.29
N VAL A 207 12.18 -14.92 -18.08
CA VAL A 207 10.78 -14.75 -18.54
C VAL A 207 10.64 -13.41 -19.26
N HIS A 208 10.00 -13.41 -20.41
CA HIS A 208 9.84 -12.23 -21.26
C HIS A 208 8.59 -11.43 -20.85
N TYR A 209 8.60 -10.14 -21.14
CA TYR A 209 7.40 -9.31 -21.02
C TYR A 209 6.45 -9.60 -22.18
N ASN A 210 5.14 -9.67 -21.89
CA ASN A 210 4.12 -9.66 -22.94
C ASN A 210 4.33 -8.43 -23.86
N GLY A 211 4.39 -8.68 -25.16
CA GLY A 211 4.52 -7.63 -26.16
C GLY A 211 5.92 -6.99 -26.30
N THR A 212 7.00 -7.59 -25.80
CA THR A 212 8.36 -7.16 -26.21
C THR A 212 8.75 -7.66 -27.61
N ASP A 213 8.23 -8.82 -28.00
CA ASP A 213 8.58 -9.48 -29.26
C ASP A 213 7.66 -9.04 -30.43
N ASP A 214 6.40 -8.67 -30.12
CA ASP A 214 5.34 -8.32 -31.09
C ASP A 214 5.01 -6.81 -31.12
N GLN A 215 5.87 -5.94 -30.59
CA GLN A 215 5.53 -4.52 -30.38
C GLN A 215 5.37 -3.68 -31.67
N GLY A 216 5.79 -4.20 -32.82
CA GLY A 216 5.45 -3.64 -34.14
C GLY A 216 4.10 -4.13 -34.70
N ASP A 217 3.60 -5.27 -34.21
CA ASP A 217 2.69 -6.13 -34.97
C ASP A 217 1.27 -6.21 -34.36
N ALA A 218 1.13 -5.95 -33.06
CA ALA A 218 -0.17 -5.90 -32.38
C ALA A 218 -0.92 -4.58 -32.68
N ALA A 219 -0.22 -3.44 -32.66
CA ALA A 219 -0.84 -2.12 -32.83
C ALA A 219 -1.31 -1.84 -34.26
N GLN A 220 -0.70 -2.47 -35.28
CA GLN A 220 -1.12 -2.29 -36.67
C GLN A 220 -2.34 -3.14 -37.05
N ARG A 221 -2.55 -4.31 -36.40
CA ARG A 221 -3.73 -5.16 -36.66
C ARG A 221 -5.06 -4.58 -36.17
N ALA A 222 -5.03 -3.62 -35.25
CA ALA A 222 -6.24 -2.94 -34.76
C ALA A 222 -6.78 -1.86 -35.72
N GLY A 223 -6.08 -1.59 -36.83
CA GLY A 223 -6.49 -0.59 -37.83
C GLY A 223 -7.36 -1.14 -38.99
N GLU A 224 -7.43 -2.45 -39.16
CA GLU A 224 -8.01 -3.10 -40.35
C GLU A 224 -8.84 -4.36 -39.97
N ASP A 225 -9.97 -4.18 -39.26
CA ASP A 225 -11.28 -4.82 -39.52
C ASP A 225 -12.29 -4.68 -38.34
N ASP A 226 -13.58 -4.55 -38.69
CA ASP A 226 -14.81 -4.56 -37.86
C ASP A 226 -14.90 -3.61 -36.62
N GLU A 227 -15.63 -2.50 -36.78
CA GLU A 227 -15.90 -1.52 -35.72
C GLU A 227 -16.72 -2.06 -34.53
N THR A 228 -17.35 -3.24 -34.62
CA THR A 228 -18.25 -3.76 -33.57
C THR A 228 -17.59 -4.65 -32.51
N HIS A 229 -16.38 -5.15 -32.75
CA HIS A 229 -15.60 -5.94 -31.78
C HIS A 229 -14.38 -5.22 -31.18
N ASN A 230 -14.09 -3.99 -31.62
CA ASN A 230 -12.86 -3.28 -31.28
C ASN A 230 -12.73 -2.95 -29.77
N ASN A 231 -13.82 -2.66 -29.06
CA ASN A 231 -13.79 -2.27 -27.64
C ASN A 231 -13.19 -3.34 -26.72
N ASP A 232 -13.58 -4.61 -26.86
CA ASP A 232 -13.09 -5.69 -25.99
C ASP A 232 -11.62 -6.00 -26.27
N ALA A 233 -11.21 -5.95 -27.54
CA ALA A 233 -9.81 -6.08 -27.94
C ALA A 233 -8.95 -4.95 -27.36
N GLN A 234 -9.40 -3.70 -27.49
CA GLN A 234 -8.73 -2.53 -26.93
C GLN A 234 -8.63 -2.60 -25.39
N MET A 235 -9.71 -3.02 -24.70
CA MET A 235 -9.68 -3.26 -23.24
C MET A 235 -8.65 -4.31 -22.83
N LEU A 236 -8.48 -5.38 -23.60
CA LEU A 236 -7.47 -6.41 -23.33
C LEU A 236 -6.06 -5.89 -23.56
N VAL A 237 -5.84 -5.14 -24.65
CA VAL A 237 -4.56 -4.47 -24.94
C VAL A 237 -4.18 -3.50 -23.81
N ASP A 238 -5.09 -2.62 -23.39
CA ASP A 238 -4.86 -1.67 -22.30
C ASP A 238 -4.60 -2.38 -20.96
N ARG A 239 -5.31 -3.49 -20.67
CA ARG A 239 -5.05 -4.34 -19.50
C ARG A 239 -3.65 -4.97 -19.52
N GLU A 240 -3.15 -5.45 -20.65
CA GLU A 240 -1.78 -6.01 -20.72
C GLU A 240 -0.71 -4.91 -20.65
N ILE A 241 -0.89 -3.77 -21.32
CA ILE A 241 0.05 -2.64 -21.31
C ILE A 241 0.24 -2.11 -19.87
N TYR A 242 -0.83 -1.97 -19.08
CA TYR A 242 -0.73 -1.59 -17.66
C TYR A 242 0.17 -2.56 -16.87
N GLN A 243 -0.01 -3.87 -17.03
CA GLN A 243 0.78 -4.87 -16.30
C GLN A 243 2.26 -4.82 -16.70
N VAL A 244 2.58 -4.54 -17.97
CA VAL A 244 3.96 -4.32 -18.43
C VAL A 244 4.60 -3.11 -17.74
N TYR A 245 3.94 -1.94 -17.73
CA TYR A 245 4.49 -0.75 -17.07
C TYR A 245 4.62 -0.91 -15.55
N LYS A 246 3.63 -1.54 -14.91
CA LYS A 246 3.67 -1.93 -13.48
C LYS A 246 4.87 -2.82 -13.18
N ALA A 247 5.08 -3.88 -13.95
CA ALA A 247 6.18 -4.80 -13.71
C ALA A 247 7.56 -4.21 -14.03
N LYS A 248 7.69 -3.32 -15.02
CA LYS A 248 8.90 -2.52 -15.24
C LYS A 248 9.23 -1.62 -14.04
N LEU A 249 8.24 -0.94 -13.47
CA LEU A 249 8.42 -0.08 -12.28
C LEU A 249 8.96 -0.88 -11.09
N TYR A 250 8.34 -2.04 -10.79
CA TYR A 250 8.79 -2.89 -9.70
C TYR A 250 10.13 -3.59 -9.96
N GLN A 251 10.59 -3.69 -11.22
CA GLN A 251 11.95 -4.14 -11.56
C GLN A 251 12.99 -3.03 -11.34
N ILE A 252 12.73 -1.80 -11.79
CA ILE A 252 13.56 -0.63 -11.47
C ILE A 252 13.68 -0.45 -9.95
N ALA A 253 12.62 -0.79 -9.21
CA ALA A 253 12.57 -0.74 -7.75
C ALA A 253 13.20 -1.96 -7.02
N THR A 254 13.73 -2.98 -7.71
CA THR A 254 14.42 -4.13 -7.06
C THR A 254 15.47 -3.69 -6.02
N PRO A 255 16.33 -2.68 -6.26
CA PRO A 255 17.37 -2.29 -5.30
C PRO A 255 16.84 -1.85 -3.93
N LEU A 256 15.59 -1.36 -3.85
CA LEU A 256 14.97 -0.97 -2.58
C LEU A 256 14.78 -2.17 -1.64
N THR A 257 14.43 -3.34 -2.20
CA THR A 257 14.07 -4.53 -1.42
C THR A 257 15.28 -5.29 -0.88
N ARG A 258 16.48 -5.00 -1.37
CA ARG A 258 17.73 -5.69 -1.00
C ARG A 258 18.49 -5.02 0.15
N GLY A 259 17.89 -4.02 0.79
CA GLY A 259 18.45 -3.32 1.93
C GLY A 259 19.20 -2.04 1.55
N MET A 260 18.46 -0.96 1.28
CA MET A 260 19.00 0.41 1.35
C MET A 260 19.20 0.92 2.80
N GLN A 261 19.15 0.03 3.79
CA GLN A 261 19.65 0.35 5.12
C GLN A 261 21.18 0.45 5.07
N PRO A 262 21.79 1.52 5.60
CA PRO A 262 23.24 1.66 5.57
C PRO A 262 23.88 0.58 6.46
N SER A 263 24.57 -0.37 5.83
CA SER A 263 25.63 -1.13 6.52
C SER A 263 26.63 -0.11 7.08
N LYS A 264 27.21 -0.41 8.24
CA LYS A 264 28.19 0.47 8.91
C LYS A 264 29.42 0.75 8.04
N ASP A 265 29.67 -0.10 7.05
CA ASP A 265 30.82 -0.07 6.16
C ASP A 265 30.49 0.38 4.72
N GLN A 266 29.21 0.69 4.41
CA GLN A 266 28.83 1.19 3.08
C GLN A 266 29.16 2.68 2.98
N ALA A 267 29.93 3.09 1.98
CA ALA A 267 30.23 4.50 1.80
C ALA A 267 28.96 5.27 1.40
N THR A 268 28.76 6.47 1.96
CA THR A 268 27.62 7.35 1.61
C THR A 268 27.53 7.60 0.10
N ASN A 269 28.70 7.66 -0.56
CA ASN A 269 28.86 7.84 -2.00
C ASN A 269 28.31 6.65 -2.82
N ASP A 270 28.42 5.41 -2.33
CA ASP A 270 27.82 4.24 -2.98
C ASP A 270 26.29 4.33 -2.99
N LEU A 271 25.73 4.70 -1.82
CA LEU A 271 24.29 4.90 -1.65
C LEU A 271 23.79 6.06 -2.51
N ILE A 272 24.52 7.18 -2.56
CA ILE A 272 24.24 8.31 -3.45
C ILE A 272 24.25 7.85 -4.92
N GLN A 273 25.27 7.10 -5.35
CA GLN A 273 25.39 6.63 -6.73
C GLN A 273 24.29 5.62 -7.11
N GLN A 274 23.92 4.73 -6.19
CA GLN A 274 22.80 3.78 -6.35
C GLN A 274 21.47 4.53 -6.46
N VAL A 275 21.23 5.52 -5.60
CA VAL A 275 20.01 6.34 -5.59
C VAL A 275 19.91 7.19 -6.86
N GLN A 276 21.02 7.77 -7.35
CA GLN A 276 21.09 8.48 -8.64
C GLN A 276 20.67 7.58 -9.82
N ASN A 277 21.22 6.37 -9.89
CA ASN A 277 20.95 5.42 -10.98
C ASN A 277 19.46 5.03 -11.03
N VAL A 278 18.89 4.60 -9.90
CA VAL A 278 17.46 4.24 -9.83
C VAL A 278 16.57 5.46 -10.09
N HIS A 279 16.92 6.65 -9.58
CA HIS A 279 16.17 7.89 -9.84
C HIS A 279 16.11 8.23 -11.33
N GLN A 280 17.23 8.09 -12.06
CA GLN A 280 17.26 8.32 -13.50
C GLN A 280 16.37 7.32 -14.27
N GLN A 281 16.46 6.02 -13.95
CA GLN A 281 15.60 5.00 -14.55
C GLN A 281 14.10 5.27 -14.27
N LEU A 282 13.76 5.74 -13.08
CA LEU A 282 12.40 6.14 -12.72
C LEU A 282 11.92 7.36 -13.55
N LEU A 283 12.76 8.38 -13.76
CA LEU A 283 12.44 9.52 -14.61
C LEU A 283 12.30 9.15 -16.10
N GLU A 284 13.02 8.14 -16.56
CA GLU A 284 12.89 7.60 -17.92
C GLU A 284 11.61 6.76 -18.08
N TRP A 285 11.29 5.95 -17.08
CA TRP A 285 10.03 5.21 -17.01
C TRP A 285 8.81 6.15 -16.99
N GLU A 286 8.82 7.22 -16.18
CA GLU A 286 7.73 8.21 -16.10
C GLU A 286 7.48 8.88 -17.46
N LYS A 287 8.55 9.22 -18.20
CA LYS A 287 8.47 9.79 -19.56
C LYS A 287 8.03 8.79 -20.63
N SER A 288 8.13 7.48 -20.36
CA SER A 288 7.74 6.43 -21.30
C SER A 288 6.26 6.03 -21.22
N LEU A 289 5.53 6.52 -20.22
CA LEU A 289 4.11 6.20 -20.05
C LEU A 289 3.26 6.78 -21.21
N PRO A 290 2.36 5.99 -21.80
CA PRO A 290 1.41 6.49 -22.78
C PRO A 290 0.30 7.34 -22.11
N PRO A 291 -0.33 8.28 -22.82
CA PRO A 291 -1.32 9.21 -22.22
C PRO A 291 -2.51 8.52 -21.52
N ASN A 292 -2.95 7.37 -22.01
CA ASN A 292 -4.04 6.59 -21.38
C ASN A 292 -3.64 5.96 -20.03
N LEU A 293 -2.35 5.95 -19.69
CA LEU A 293 -1.81 5.53 -18.38
C LEU A 293 -1.19 6.70 -17.58
N THR A 294 -1.37 7.94 -18.05
CA THR A 294 -0.88 9.17 -17.39
C THR A 294 -2.01 9.80 -16.56
N LEU A 295 -1.87 9.91 -15.23
CA LEU A 295 -2.97 10.35 -14.36
C LEU A 295 -3.48 11.77 -14.69
N GLN A 296 -2.57 12.65 -15.11
CA GLN A 296 -2.87 14.04 -15.47
C GLN A 296 -3.83 14.12 -16.68
N SER A 297 -3.83 13.12 -17.57
CA SER A 297 -4.76 13.03 -18.71
C SER A 297 -6.21 12.78 -18.29
N PHE A 298 -6.45 12.46 -17.01
CA PHE A 298 -7.78 12.31 -16.42
C PHE A 298 -8.19 13.50 -15.54
N GLU A 299 -7.35 14.52 -15.35
CA GLU A 299 -7.69 15.67 -14.51
C GLU A 299 -8.87 16.46 -15.13
N GLY A 300 -9.93 16.67 -14.34
CA GLY A 300 -11.15 17.32 -14.81
C GLY A 300 -12.13 16.42 -15.60
N THR A 301 -11.80 15.15 -15.85
CA THR A 301 -12.76 14.21 -16.45
C THR A 301 -13.96 13.97 -15.52
N GLN A 302 -15.17 13.99 -16.06
CA GLN A 302 -16.36 13.63 -15.29
C GLN A 302 -16.42 12.11 -15.16
N PHE A 303 -16.17 11.61 -13.95
CA PHE A 303 -16.29 10.20 -13.59
C PHE A 303 -17.77 9.81 -13.38
N SER A 304 -18.62 10.16 -14.34
CA SER A 304 -20.06 9.83 -14.39
C SER A 304 -20.34 8.56 -15.21
N HIS A 305 -19.29 7.91 -15.73
CA HIS A 305 -19.39 6.64 -16.42
C HIS A 305 -19.77 5.51 -15.46
N PRO A 306 -20.54 4.49 -15.94
CA PRO A 306 -20.76 3.26 -15.19
C PRO A 306 -19.46 2.61 -14.74
N ARG A 307 -19.51 1.84 -13.64
CA ARG A 307 -18.32 1.19 -13.11
C ARG A 307 -17.65 0.25 -14.12
N ASP A 308 -18.44 -0.41 -14.96
CA ASP A 308 -17.98 -1.38 -15.94
C ASP A 308 -17.31 -0.74 -17.19
N SER A 309 -17.13 0.59 -17.22
CA SER A 309 -16.56 1.32 -18.37
C SER A 309 -15.04 1.11 -18.57
N PRO A 310 -14.55 0.99 -19.82
CA PRO A 310 -13.12 0.96 -20.14
C PRO A 310 -12.36 2.16 -19.55
N LEU A 311 -12.94 3.36 -19.64
CA LEU A 311 -12.31 4.59 -19.19
C LEU A 311 -12.15 4.65 -17.66
N SER A 312 -13.10 4.05 -16.93
CA SER A 312 -13.00 3.87 -15.47
C SER A 312 -11.81 2.97 -15.11
N THR A 313 -11.59 1.90 -15.87
CA THR A 313 -10.43 0.99 -15.70
C THR A 313 -9.11 1.71 -16.00
N LEU A 314 -9.01 2.43 -17.11
CA LEU A 314 -7.80 3.18 -17.49
C LEU A 314 -7.40 4.24 -16.45
N ASN A 315 -8.37 4.98 -15.92
CA ASN A 315 -8.13 6.00 -14.89
C ASN A 315 -7.56 5.37 -13.60
N LEU A 316 -8.08 4.21 -13.18
CA LEU A 316 -7.54 3.44 -12.05
C LEU A 316 -6.13 2.90 -12.32
N GLN A 317 -5.86 2.44 -13.54
CA GLN A 317 -4.52 1.99 -13.93
C GLN A 317 -3.51 3.13 -13.87
N ALA A 318 -3.85 4.30 -14.43
CA ALA A 318 -3.04 5.51 -14.35
C ALA A 318 -2.81 5.98 -12.90
N LEU A 319 -3.87 5.99 -12.08
CA LEU A 319 -3.80 6.31 -10.66
C LEU A 319 -2.92 5.32 -9.88
N ALA A 320 -2.99 4.02 -10.19
CA ALA A 320 -2.20 2.98 -9.54
C ALA A 320 -0.71 3.12 -9.88
N LEU A 321 -0.39 3.42 -11.14
CA LEU A 321 0.98 3.68 -11.60
C LEU A 321 1.56 4.94 -10.96
N GLN A 322 0.83 6.08 -10.95
CA GLN A 322 1.28 7.31 -10.31
C GLN A 322 1.54 7.11 -8.81
N VAL A 323 0.64 6.44 -8.09
CA VAL A 323 0.79 6.15 -6.66
C VAL A 323 1.99 5.23 -6.38
N SER A 324 2.15 4.16 -7.17
CA SER A 324 3.30 3.25 -7.04
C SER A 324 4.63 3.96 -7.31
N TYR A 325 4.64 4.85 -8.32
CA TYR A 325 5.79 5.66 -8.70
C TYR A 325 6.19 6.64 -7.60
N ASP A 326 5.24 7.43 -7.10
CA ASP A 326 5.49 8.38 -6.01
C ASP A 326 5.93 7.66 -4.72
N ASN A 327 5.38 6.49 -4.41
CA ASN A 327 5.85 5.68 -3.30
C ASN A 327 7.27 5.15 -3.51
N THR A 328 7.60 4.70 -4.73
CA THR A 328 8.95 4.23 -5.07
C THR A 328 9.97 5.35 -4.91
N GLN A 329 9.65 6.57 -5.39
CA GLN A 329 10.45 7.77 -5.20
C GLN A 329 10.61 8.16 -3.71
N LEU A 330 9.56 8.01 -2.89
CA LEU A 330 9.63 8.22 -1.44
C LEU A 330 10.59 7.25 -0.75
N LEU A 331 10.46 5.95 -1.01
CA LEU A 331 11.31 4.91 -0.43
C LEU A 331 12.76 5.04 -0.88
N LEU A 332 12.98 5.39 -2.16
CA LEU A 332 14.29 5.58 -2.76
C LEU A 332 15.10 6.72 -2.11
N HIS A 333 14.49 7.88 -1.90
CA HIS A 333 15.21 9.07 -1.40
C HIS A 333 15.19 9.21 0.13
N ARG A 334 14.30 8.49 0.84
CA ARG A 334 14.21 8.43 2.32
C ARG A 334 15.58 8.32 3.04
N PRO A 335 16.50 7.39 2.68
CA PRO A 335 17.74 7.21 3.42
C PRO A 335 18.61 8.48 3.45
N LEU A 336 18.70 9.21 2.33
CA LEU A 336 19.49 10.43 2.22
C LEU A 336 18.86 11.64 2.93
N VAL A 337 17.53 11.66 3.07
CA VAL A 337 16.82 12.71 3.82
C VAL A 337 16.95 12.53 5.34
N ILE A 338 17.02 11.28 5.82
CA ILE A 338 16.95 10.97 7.27
C ILE A 338 18.33 10.66 7.86
N GLY A 339 19.22 9.99 7.14
CA GLY A 339 20.55 9.58 7.65
C GLY A 339 21.40 10.76 8.15
N ARG A 340 21.29 11.93 7.50
CA ARG A 340 22.02 13.15 7.91
C ARG A 340 21.55 13.75 9.25
N HIS A 341 20.44 13.27 9.81
CA HIS A 341 19.98 13.64 11.15
C HIS A 341 20.37 12.63 12.25
N LEU A 342 20.89 11.45 11.86
CA LEU A 342 21.26 10.37 12.79
C LEU A 342 22.77 10.11 12.85
N GLY A 343 23.50 10.41 11.77
CA GLY A 343 24.95 10.39 11.76
C GLY A 343 25.56 11.59 12.51
N LYS A 344 26.54 11.34 13.39
CA LYS A 344 27.46 12.40 13.83
C LYS A 344 28.26 12.90 12.62
N PRO A 345 28.63 14.19 12.53
CA PRO A 345 29.53 14.66 11.49
C PRO A 345 30.92 14.04 11.67
N THR A 346 31.25 13.06 10.85
CA THR A 346 32.64 12.66 10.62
C THR A 346 33.34 13.81 9.91
N GLY A 347 34.51 14.22 10.40
CA GLY A 347 35.14 15.53 10.11
C GLY A 347 35.70 15.74 8.70
N THR A 348 35.30 14.94 7.72
CA THR A 348 35.59 15.12 6.29
C THR A 348 34.49 15.98 5.66
N ALA A 349 34.85 17.09 5.04
CA ALA A 349 33.91 17.85 4.22
C ALA A 349 33.38 16.97 3.09
N ALA A 350 32.05 16.86 2.94
CA ALA A 350 31.43 16.17 1.82
C ALA A 350 31.73 16.91 0.51
N ASP A 351 31.74 16.18 -0.61
CA ASP A 351 31.88 16.82 -1.92
C ASP A 351 30.67 17.74 -2.18
N PRO A 352 30.85 18.97 -2.70
CA PRO A 352 29.73 19.80 -3.13
C PRO A 352 28.74 19.10 -4.10
N THR A 353 29.17 18.07 -4.85
CA THR A 353 28.23 17.26 -5.66
C THR A 353 27.30 16.40 -4.80
N ASP A 354 27.79 15.84 -3.69
CA ASP A 354 26.99 15.02 -2.77
C ASP A 354 25.92 15.86 -2.07
N GLU A 355 26.27 17.06 -1.61
CA GLU A 355 25.31 18.01 -1.03
C GLU A 355 24.21 18.40 -2.03
N GLY A 356 24.59 18.66 -3.28
CA GLY A 356 23.65 18.96 -4.37
C GLY A 356 22.65 17.83 -4.62
N PHE A 357 23.10 16.56 -4.57
CA PHE A 357 22.20 15.42 -4.76
C PHE A 357 21.32 15.12 -3.53
N ILE A 358 21.80 15.37 -2.31
CA ILE A 358 20.97 15.28 -1.09
C ILE A 358 19.85 16.33 -1.13
N LEU A 359 20.12 17.55 -1.63
CA LEU A 359 19.11 18.58 -1.86
C LEU A 359 18.06 18.15 -2.90
N THR A 360 18.48 17.51 -3.99
CA THR A 360 17.57 16.89 -4.99
C THR A 360 16.73 15.79 -4.36
N SER A 361 17.31 14.91 -3.54
CA SER A 361 16.60 13.84 -2.83
C SER A 361 15.54 14.39 -1.87
N ARG A 362 15.88 15.44 -1.10
CA ARG A 362 14.92 16.15 -0.25
C ARG A 362 13.76 16.75 -1.07
N ARG A 363 14.05 17.34 -2.24
CA ARG A 363 13.02 17.87 -3.13
C ARG A 363 12.12 16.76 -3.68
N GLN A 364 12.66 15.61 -4.06
CA GLN A 364 11.89 14.52 -4.63
C GLN A 364 10.97 13.84 -3.61
N CYS A 365 11.43 13.65 -2.35
CA CYS A 365 10.55 13.21 -1.26
C CYS A 365 9.39 14.19 -1.04
N TRP A 366 9.68 15.51 -1.04
CA TRP A 366 8.64 16.54 -0.87
C TRP A 366 7.61 16.52 -2.00
N SER A 367 8.07 16.57 -3.26
CA SER A 367 7.20 16.55 -4.44
C SER A 367 6.33 15.30 -4.52
N SER A 368 6.88 14.13 -4.21
CA SER A 368 6.15 12.85 -4.28
C SER A 368 5.09 12.74 -3.17
N ALA A 369 5.43 13.11 -1.93
CA ALA A 369 4.45 13.15 -0.84
C ALA A 369 3.33 14.18 -1.09
N MET A 370 3.67 15.34 -1.65
CA MET A 370 2.68 16.36 -2.01
C MET A 370 1.79 15.95 -3.18
N ARG A 371 2.31 15.24 -4.21
CA ARG A 371 1.49 14.63 -5.28
C ARG A 371 0.48 13.64 -4.71
N ILE A 372 0.90 12.73 -3.82
CA ILE A 372 -0.02 11.81 -3.13
C ILE A 372 -1.06 12.58 -2.29
N SER A 373 -0.69 13.70 -1.65
CA SER A 373 -1.63 14.58 -0.94
C SER A 373 -2.64 15.31 -1.83
N HIS A 374 -2.42 15.35 -3.15
CA HIS A 374 -3.31 16.00 -4.12
C HIS A 374 -4.26 15.00 -4.82
N LEU A 375 -4.18 13.71 -4.49
CA LEU A 375 -5.06 12.68 -5.07
C LEU A 375 -6.54 12.88 -4.72
N VAL A 376 -6.85 13.68 -3.69
CA VAL A 376 -8.21 14.13 -3.34
C VAL A 376 -8.95 14.80 -4.53
N LYS A 377 -8.21 15.38 -5.50
CA LYS A 377 -8.75 15.86 -6.78
C LYS A 377 -9.51 14.77 -7.56
N TYR A 378 -9.04 13.52 -7.49
CA TYR A 378 -9.56 12.37 -8.24
C TYR A 378 -10.60 11.60 -7.42
N LYS A 379 -11.43 12.31 -6.65
CA LYS A 379 -12.36 11.75 -5.65
C LYS A 379 -13.15 10.53 -6.14
N ALA A 380 -13.73 10.61 -7.34
CA ALA A 380 -14.55 9.53 -7.87
C ALA A 380 -13.74 8.29 -8.33
N ALA A 381 -12.48 8.47 -8.75
CA ALA A 381 -11.57 7.34 -8.99
C ALA A 381 -11.13 6.67 -7.67
N LEU A 382 -11.03 7.43 -6.58
CA LEU A 382 -10.84 6.89 -5.22
C LEU A 382 -12.11 6.13 -4.75
N GLU A 383 -13.30 6.72 -4.93
CA GLU A 383 -14.60 6.07 -4.66
C GLU A 383 -14.82 4.81 -5.53
N PHE A 384 -14.19 4.74 -6.71
CA PHE A 384 -14.09 3.49 -7.45
C PHE A 384 -13.13 2.52 -6.77
N ALA A 385 -11.88 2.91 -6.55
CA ALA A 385 -10.83 2.05 -5.99
C ALA A 385 -11.24 1.41 -4.65
N ASN A 386 -12.09 2.09 -3.88
CA ASN A 386 -12.84 1.60 -2.72
C ASN A 386 -13.85 0.46 -3.00
N ASN A 387 -13.86 -0.16 -4.18
CA ASN A 387 -14.56 -1.43 -4.44
C ASN A 387 -13.63 -2.43 -5.16
N THR A 388 -12.32 -2.31 -4.92
CA THR A 388 -11.26 -3.13 -5.53
C THR A 388 -10.12 -3.37 -4.52
N PRO A 389 -9.17 -4.29 -4.79
CA PRO A 389 -7.95 -4.40 -3.97
C PRO A 389 -7.07 -3.13 -4.01
N MET A 390 -7.25 -2.27 -5.02
CA MET A 390 -6.48 -1.03 -5.16
C MET A 390 -6.69 -0.05 -4.00
N GLY A 391 -7.89 -0.02 -3.38
CA GLY A 391 -8.17 0.84 -2.23
C GLY A 391 -7.20 0.61 -1.05
N ALA A 392 -6.84 -0.66 -0.79
CA ALA A 392 -5.86 -1.01 0.22
C ALA A 392 -4.43 -0.60 -0.18
N HIS A 393 -4.04 -0.80 -1.44
CA HIS A 393 -2.77 -0.36 -2.01
C HIS A 393 -2.60 1.18 -1.90
N ILE A 394 -3.60 1.97 -2.29
CA ILE A 394 -3.59 3.43 -2.13
C ILE A 394 -3.41 3.81 -0.66
N GLY A 395 -4.11 3.15 0.26
CA GLY A 395 -4.01 3.40 1.70
C GLY A 395 -2.61 3.27 2.29
N ILE A 396 -1.87 2.22 1.88
CA ILE A 396 -0.48 1.96 2.30
C ILE A 396 0.44 3.10 1.83
N HIS A 397 0.26 3.57 0.60
CA HIS A 397 1.08 4.62 0.01
C HIS A 397 0.71 6.02 0.53
N ILE A 398 -0.56 6.26 0.82
CA ILE A 398 -1.04 7.46 1.54
C ILE A 398 -0.43 7.55 2.94
N PHE A 399 -0.33 6.44 3.67
CA PHE A 399 0.37 6.43 4.96
C PHE A 399 1.84 6.81 4.78
N THR A 400 2.55 6.19 3.83
CA THR A 400 3.97 6.44 3.56
C THR A 400 4.23 7.91 3.21
N ALA A 401 3.37 8.53 2.39
CA ALA A 401 3.39 9.96 2.11
C ALA A 401 3.12 10.83 3.35
N GLY A 402 2.10 10.47 4.14
CA GLY A 402 1.73 11.22 5.36
C GLY A 402 2.84 11.24 6.40
N VAL A 403 3.49 10.11 6.64
CA VAL A 403 4.65 10.03 7.52
C VAL A 403 5.81 10.88 6.99
N MET A 404 6.06 10.91 5.67
CA MET A 404 7.09 11.77 5.10
C MET A 404 6.76 13.27 5.27
N LEU A 405 5.50 13.69 5.09
CA LEU A 405 5.07 15.06 5.38
C LEU A 405 5.24 15.40 6.87
N ALA A 406 4.95 14.46 7.77
CA ALA A 406 5.17 14.65 9.20
C ALA A 406 6.66 14.85 9.53
N VAL A 407 7.57 14.10 8.90
CA VAL A 407 9.02 14.34 9.01
C VAL A 407 9.38 15.76 8.55
N PHE A 408 8.90 16.20 7.38
CA PHE A 408 9.16 17.57 6.91
C PHE A 408 8.68 18.66 7.88
N ALA A 409 7.50 18.48 8.48
CA ALA A 409 6.98 19.40 9.48
C ALA A 409 7.81 19.38 10.77
N LEU A 410 8.10 18.20 11.32
CA LEU A 410 8.84 18.03 12.57
C LEU A 410 10.30 18.51 12.49
N LEU A 411 10.91 18.46 11.30
CA LEU A 411 12.26 18.98 11.04
C LEU A 411 12.35 20.51 11.06
N SER A 412 11.25 21.24 10.82
CA SER A 412 11.24 22.71 10.82
C SER A 412 9.85 23.27 11.15
N PRO A 413 9.33 23.11 12.39
CA PRO A 413 7.90 23.31 12.71
C PRO A 413 7.37 24.72 12.42
N MET A 414 8.22 25.75 12.59
CA MET A 414 7.84 27.16 12.37
C MET A 414 7.94 27.61 10.90
N SER A 415 8.19 26.70 9.95
CA SER A 415 8.40 27.04 8.53
C SER A 415 7.11 26.97 7.70
N ASN A 416 7.08 27.69 6.58
CA ASN A 416 6.02 27.56 5.57
C ASN A 416 5.88 26.11 5.07
N GLN A 417 7.01 25.39 4.92
CA GLN A 417 7.02 23.97 4.55
C GLN A 417 6.28 23.10 5.58
N ALA A 418 6.34 23.42 6.88
CA ALA A 418 5.55 22.73 7.90
C ALA A 418 4.05 23.08 7.83
N GLN A 419 3.68 24.30 7.44
CA GLN A 419 2.28 24.67 7.20
C GLN A 419 1.71 23.91 6.00
N GLU A 420 2.43 23.86 4.89
CA GLU A 420 2.07 23.08 3.70
C GLU A 420 1.98 21.58 4.00
N ALA A 421 2.89 21.05 4.82
CA ALA A 421 2.88 19.65 5.25
C ALA A 421 1.66 19.30 6.12
N LYS A 422 1.25 20.19 7.04
CA LYS A 422 -0.01 20.03 7.81
C LYS A 422 -1.24 20.04 6.91
N GLN A 423 -1.27 20.91 5.88
CA GLN A 423 -2.35 20.91 4.88
C GLN A 423 -2.37 19.62 4.04
N GLY A 424 -1.19 19.10 3.66
CA GLY A 424 -1.07 17.81 2.98
C GLY A 424 -1.53 16.64 3.84
N LEU A 425 -1.13 16.59 5.11
CA LEU A 425 -1.66 15.64 6.10
C LEU A 425 -3.19 15.72 6.22
N SER A 426 -3.77 16.93 6.23
CA SER A 426 -5.23 17.10 6.25
C SER A 426 -5.92 16.47 5.04
N ARG A 427 -5.40 16.66 3.83
CA ARG A 427 -5.94 16.03 2.59
C ARG A 427 -5.77 14.51 2.58
N LEU A 428 -4.65 14.00 3.08
CA LEU A 428 -4.43 12.54 3.23
C LEU A 428 -5.42 11.95 4.26
N LEU A 429 -5.67 12.67 5.35
CA LEU A 429 -6.68 12.30 6.35
C LEU A 429 -8.11 12.36 5.80
N GLU A 430 -8.45 13.32 4.95
CA GLU A 430 -9.73 13.35 4.22
C GLU A 430 -9.92 12.05 3.42
N ILE A 431 -8.96 11.70 2.55
CA ILE A 431 -9.02 10.48 1.73
C ILE A 431 -9.13 9.22 2.60
N LEU A 432 -8.38 9.11 3.70
CA LEU A 432 -8.51 7.95 4.59
C LEU A 432 -9.85 7.94 5.34
N THR A 433 -10.34 9.10 5.82
CA THR A 433 -11.55 9.18 6.65
C THR A 433 -12.83 8.88 5.89
N SER A 434 -12.95 9.30 4.63
CA SER A 434 -14.09 8.95 3.77
C SER A 434 -14.26 7.43 3.57
N ASN A 435 -13.20 6.65 3.79
CA ASN A 435 -13.09 5.26 3.33
C ASN A 435 -12.95 4.25 4.50
N GLN A 436 -13.11 4.69 5.76
CA GLN A 436 -12.84 3.91 6.98
C GLN A 436 -13.76 2.71 7.21
N SER A 437 -14.99 2.75 6.69
CA SER A 437 -15.93 1.63 6.75
C SER A 437 -15.46 0.41 5.96
N TRP A 438 -14.52 0.60 5.02
CA TRP A 438 -14.28 -0.34 3.94
C TRP A 438 -13.02 -1.20 4.13
N ASN A 439 -11.99 -0.67 4.79
CA ASN A 439 -10.86 -1.46 5.26
C ASN A 439 -10.27 -0.83 6.53
N PRO A 440 -10.33 -1.48 7.71
CA PRO A 440 -9.89 -0.86 8.96
C PRO A 440 -8.36 -0.71 9.08
N VAL A 441 -7.58 -1.18 8.11
CA VAL A 441 -6.20 -0.70 7.89
C VAL A 441 -6.17 0.81 7.64
N LEU A 442 -7.08 1.33 6.81
CA LEU A 442 -7.21 2.77 6.52
C LEU A 442 -7.57 3.55 7.78
N SER A 443 -8.44 2.99 8.61
CA SER A 443 -8.86 3.57 9.90
C SER A 443 -7.69 3.67 10.90
N GLN A 444 -6.82 2.66 10.94
CA GLN A 444 -5.62 2.64 11.77
C GLN A 444 -4.54 3.60 11.24
N SER A 445 -4.29 3.61 9.92
CA SER A 445 -3.43 4.61 9.27
C SER A 445 -3.90 6.04 9.54
N ALA A 446 -5.22 6.28 9.53
CA ALA A 446 -5.81 7.58 9.82
C ALA A 446 -5.72 7.98 11.29
N ALA A 447 -5.69 7.02 12.23
CA ALA A 447 -5.42 7.32 13.63
C ALA A 447 -3.97 7.79 13.79
N ILE A 448 -3.00 7.01 13.30
CA ILE A 448 -1.57 7.33 13.39
C ILE A 448 -1.26 8.69 12.72
N LEU A 449 -1.83 8.98 11.54
CA LEU A 449 -1.64 10.28 10.88
C LEU A 449 -2.31 11.45 11.63
N LYS A 450 -3.40 11.23 12.40
CA LYS A 450 -3.99 12.25 13.29
C LYS A 450 -3.07 12.52 14.50
N ASP A 451 -2.44 11.48 15.05
CA ASP A 451 -1.54 11.61 16.19
C ASP A 451 -0.21 12.28 15.81
N LEU A 452 0.32 11.99 14.62
CA LEU A 452 1.43 12.76 14.05
C LEU A 452 1.05 14.24 13.81
N LEU A 453 -0.17 14.53 13.35
CA LEU A 453 -0.64 15.91 13.19
C LEU A 453 -0.77 16.65 14.53
N ARG A 454 -1.27 15.99 15.58
CA ARG A 454 -1.30 16.50 16.96
C ARG A 454 0.11 16.83 17.45
N LEU A 455 1.06 15.90 17.31
CA LEU A 455 2.45 16.08 17.72
C LEU A 455 3.14 17.28 17.04
N ILE A 456 2.87 17.50 15.75
CA ILE A 456 3.38 18.67 15.02
C ILE A 456 2.84 19.97 15.64
N MET A 457 1.53 20.04 15.90
CA MET A 457 0.88 21.21 16.50
C MET A 457 1.35 21.45 17.94
N GLU A 458 1.58 20.41 18.74
CA GLU A 458 2.16 20.53 20.09
C GLU A 458 3.60 21.04 20.06
N LYS A 459 4.42 20.55 19.12
CA LYS A 459 5.81 21.00 18.97
C LYS A 459 5.88 22.46 18.51
N GLU A 460 5.00 22.86 17.61
CA GLU A 460 4.81 24.25 17.17
C GLU A 460 4.34 25.15 18.32
N LEU A 461 3.36 24.70 19.12
CA LEU A 461 2.85 25.44 20.28
C LEU A 461 3.92 25.63 21.37
N LYS A 462 4.70 24.58 21.69
CA LYS A 462 5.82 24.66 22.63
C LYS A 462 6.85 25.71 22.18
N LEU A 463 7.23 25.68 20.90
CA LEU A 463 8.15 26.67 20.29
C LEU A 463 7.60 28.11 20.21
N LEU A 464 6.28 28.30 20.35
CA LEU A 464 5.63 29.62 20.41
C LEU A 464 5.45 30.16 21.84
N VAL A 465 5.32 29.27 22.83
CA VAL A 465 5.01 29.63 24.22
C VAL A 465 6.26 29.63 25.12
N GLU A 466 7.24 28.77 24.85
CA GLU A 466 8.47 28.69 25.63
C GLU A 466 9.44 29.82 25.23
N PRO A 467 9.89 30.68 26.17
CA PRO A 467 10.82 31.76 25.85
C PRO A 467 12.19 31.22 25.43
N ASN A 468 12.77 31.88 24.42
CA ASN A 468 13.82 31.34 23.57
C ASN A 468 15.23 31.32 24.23
N HIS A 469 15.39 30.54 25.30
CA HIS A 469 16.63 30.33 26.07
C HIS A 469 17.68 29.48 25.31
N GLY A 470 17.92 29.80 24.03
CA GLY A 470 18.86 29.07 23.15
C GLY A 470 19.79 29.95 22.31
N ARG A 471 19.56 31.27 22.19
CA ARG A 471 20.44 32.21 21.46
C ARG A 471 21.36 33.00 22.38
N ALA A 472 22.24 32.29 23.09
CA ALA A 472 23.34 32.90 23.85
C ALA A 472 24.69 32.62 23.17
N GLY A 473 25.42 33.67 22.78
CA GLY A 473 26.88 33.58 22.66
C GLY A 473 27.53 33.30 21.30
N SER A 474 26.93 33.67 20.16
CA SER A 474 27.74 33.95 18.96
C SER A 474 28.58 35.21 19.20
N LYS A 475 29.82 35.05 19.66
CA LYS A 475 30.75 36.17 19.82
C LYS A 475 31.11 36.75 18.44
N LEU A 476 30.40 37.79 18.03
CA LEU A 476 30.90 38.72 17.02
C LEU A 476 32.15 39.41 17.60
N SER A 477 33.25 39.41 16.86
CA SER A 477 34.40 40.23 17.22
C SER A 477 34.05 41.69 17.00
N GLU A 478 34.38 42.54 17.97
CA GLU A 478 34.40 43.99 17.74
C GLU A 478 35.52 44.34 16.75
N GLY A 479 35.30 45.42 15.99
CA GLY A 479 36.22 45.90 14.94
C GLY A 479 35.70 47.18 14.30
N ASP A 480 36.27 48.31 14.74
CA ASP A 480 36.21 49.67 14.19
C ASP A 480 34.86 50.33 13.84
N ALA A 481 34.47 51.20 14.78
CA ALA A 481 33.74 52.47 14.66
C ALA A 481 33.53 53.13 13.28
N THR A 482 32.36 53.76 13.12
CA THR A 482 32.24 55.23 13.02
C THR A 482 30.81 55.71 13.30
N ALA A 483 30.61 57.02 13.51
CA ALA A 483 29.43 57.59 14.19
C ALA A 483 28.40 58.29 13.26
N SER A 484 27.14 58.40 13.72
CA SER A 484 26.24 59.52 13.38
C SER A 484 25.07 59.72 14.38
N HIS A 485 24.57 60.96 14.48
CA HIS A 485 23.76 61.56 15.56
C HIS A 485 22.23 61.22 15.62
N GLY A 486 21.63 61.47 16.81
CA GLY A 486 20.19 61.79 17.04
C GLY A 486 19.58 61.03 18.24
N LEU A 487 19.36 61.59 19.46
CA LEU A 487 18.43 62.68 19.90
C LEU A 487 16.98 62.44 19.43
N LEU A 488 15.92 62.36 20.27
CA LEU A 488 15.58 62.94 21.60
C LEU A 488 14.94 61.86 22.54
N GLN A 489 14.94 61.91 23.89
CA GLN A 489 14.10 62.70 24.83
C GLN A 489 12.58 62.74 24.49
N THR A 490 11.55 62.62 25.37
CA THR A 490 11.33 62.44 26.84
C THR A 490 9.79 62.19 27.06
N SER A 491 9.18 61.74 28.18
CA SER A 491 9.55 61.24 29.52
C SER A 491 8.32 60.59 30.25
N MET A 492 8.54 59.92 31.40
CA MET A 492 7.54 59.48 32.42
C MET A 492 7.36 60.58 33.52
N PRO A 493 6.58 60.48 34.66
CA PRO A 493 5.95 59.29 35.31
C PRO A 493 4.56 59.48 36.03
N GLY A 494 4.11 58.43 36.75
CA GLY A 494 3.07 58.44 37.81
C GLY A 494 1.62 58.14 37.35
N ASP A 495 0.68 57.65 38.17
CA ASP A 495 0.71 57.08 39.55
C ASP A 495 -0.68 56.42 39.83
N GLN A 496 -1.04 55.64 40.88
CA GLN A 496 -0.37 55.16 42.11
C GLN A 496 -0.89 53.73 42.50
N LEU A 497 -1.55 53.52 43.66
CA LEU A 497 -2.10 52.23 44.13
C LEU A 497 -3.46 52.35 44.85
N GLY A 498 -4.22 51.24 44.90
CA GLY A 498 -5.20 50.91 45.96
C GLY A 498 -6.35 50.00 45.49
N SER A 499 -7.12 49.26 46.32
CA SER A 499 -6.89 48.54 47.60
C SER A 499 -8.25 48.16 48.23
N GLY A 500 -8.51 46.88 48.54
CA GLY A 500 -9.57 46.49 49.52
C GLY A 500 -10.49 45.28 49.14
N PRO A 501 -11.08 44.53 50.12
CA PRO A 501 -11.53 43.13 49.86
C PRO A 501 -12.89 42.67 50.49
N GLY A 502 -13.28 41.41 50.22
CA GLY A 502 -14.26 40.59 51.00
C GLY A 502 -15.60 40.25 50.31
N HIS A 503 -16.42 39.26 50.74
CA HIS A 503 -16.21 38.08 51.62
C HIS A 503 -17.46 37.13 51.58
N HIS A 504 -17.34 35.85 52.00
CA HIS A 504 -18.40 34.81 52.23
C HIS A 504 -19.14 34.25 50.98
N SER A 505 -19.36 32.93 50.74
CA SER A 505 -19.98 31.79 51.51
C SER A 505 -21.52 31.81 51.50
N ALA A 506 -22.30 30.74 51.22
CA ALA A 506 -22.08 29.34 50.78
C ALA A 506 -23.31 28.90 49.90
N VAL A 507 -23.81 27.66 49.66
CA VAL A 507 -23.81 26.27 50.23
C VAL A 507 -24.02 25.26 49.05
N ALA A 508 -24.00 23.92 49.27
CA ALA A 508 -24.07 22.87 48.24
C ALA A 508 -25.37 22.01 48.18
N LEU A 509 -25.56 21.28 47.07
CA LEU A 509 -26.49 20.13 46.87
C LEU A 509 -25.83 19.10 45.91
N SER A 510 -26.31 17.84 45.87
CA SER A 510 -25.49 16.69 45.40
C SER A 510 -26.20 15.67 44.48
N SER A 511 -25.46 15.11 43.50
CA SER A 511 -25.63 13.81 42.77
C SER A 511 -24.83 13.82 41.46
N PRO A 512 -24.55 12.67 40.79
CA PRO A 512 -24.07 11.35 41.27
C PRO A 512 -22.62 11.12 40.74
N PRO A 513 -22.00 9.90 40.68
CA PRO A 513 -20.57 9.79 40.35
C PRO A 513 -20.28 9.87 38.84
N PRO A 514 -19.13 10.47 38.42
CA PRO A 514 -18.66 10.41 37.04
C PRO A 514 -18.04 9.04 36.72
N PHE A 515 -18.28 8.53 35.51
CA PHE A 515 -17.48 7.43 34.96
C PHE A 515 -16.04 7.91 34.74
N SER A 516 -15.07 7.30 35.43
CA SER A 516 -13.65 7.57 35.23
C SER A 516 -13.12 6.88 33.98
N SER A 517 -13.39 7.46 32.81
CA SER A 517 -12.58 7.22 31.62
C SER A 517 -11.20 7.83 31.83
N GLN A 518 -10.30 7.10 32.48
CA GLN A 518 -8.89 7.49 32.53
C GLN A 518 -8.35 7.55 31.09
N PRO A 519 -7.76 8.67 30.64
CA PRO A 519 -6.89 8.62 29.48
C PRO A 519 -5.71 7.72 29.86
N HIS A 520 -5.36 6.76 29.00
CA HIS A 520 -4.17 5.94 29.22
C HIS A 520 -2.94 6.85 29.27
N ASP A 521 -2.14 6.70 30.32
CA ASP A 521 -0.96 7.52 30.58
C ASP A 521 0.17 7.11 29.64
N PHE A 522 0.28 7.79 28.49
CA PHE A 522 1.27 7.48 27.45
C PHE A 522 2.66 8.07 27.78
N GLY A 523 3.20 7.68 28.93
CA GLY A 523 4.63 7.75 29.17
C GLY A 523 5.41 7.03 28.05
N ASP A 524 6.60 7.55 27.73
CA ASP A 524 7.67 6.92 26.96
C ASP A 524 7.44 6.49 25.50
N CYS A 525 6.22 6.51 24.97
CA CYS A 525 5.99 6.51 23.51
C CYS A 525 6.71 7.67 22.78
N PHE A 526 7.04 8.74 23.51
CA PHE A 526 7.57 9.99 22.95
C PHE A 526 9.11 10.04 22.78
N ALA A 527 9.85 9.03 23.26
CA ALA A 527 11.31 8.96 23.06
C ALA A 527 11.71 8.57 21.61
N PHE A 528 10.86 7.82 20.91
CA PHE A 528 11.15 7.19 19.61
C PHE A 528 11.62 8.18 18.53
N LEU A 529 10.91 9.30 18.35
CA LEU A 529 11.20 10.27 17.29
C LEU A 529 12.43 11.16 17.54
N ALA A 530 13.11 11.01 18.69
CA ALA A 530 14.30 11.76 19.03
C ALA A 530 15.61 10.96 18.82
N ASN A 531 15.60 9.64 19.02
CA ASN A 531 16.80 8.80 19.12
C ASN A 531 16.86 7.70 18.04
N GLY A 532 16.93 8.08 16.77
CA GLY A 532 17.25 7.14 15.67
C GLY A 532 16.09 6.38 15.03
N SER A 533 14.92 6.37 15.65
CA SER A 533 13.88 5.37 15.39
C SER A 533 12.86 5.73 14.29
N PHE A 534 13.32 6.22 13.12
CA PHE A 534 12.42 6.27 11.95
C PHE A 534 12.27 4.91 11.25
N ASP A 535 13.31 4.07 11.34
CA ASP A 535 13.25 2.70 10.87
C ASP A 535 12.42 1.81 11.82
N GLU A 536 12.50 1.99 13.15
CA GLU A 536 11.59 1.27 14.06
C GLU A 536 10.19 1.90 14.17
N ALA A 537 9.99 3.18 13.83
CA ALA A 537 8.63 3.70 13.57
C ALA A 537 8.01 3.08 12.29
N MET A 538 8.84 2.77 11.28
CA MET A 538 8.40 2.00 10.12
C MET A 538 8.27 0.50 10.46
N THR A 539 9.08 -0.04 11.37
CA THR A 539 8.93 -1.42 11.88
C THR A 539 7.64 -1.53 12.70
N SER A 540 7.31 -0.53 13.52
CA SER A 540 6.03 -0.41 14.22
C SER A 540 4.86 -0.33 13.24
N PHE A 541 4.99 0.39 12.11
CA PHE A 541 4.00 0.33 11.03
C PHE A 541 3.94 -1.07 10.37
N GLN A 542 5.08 -1.73 10.19
CA GLN A 542 5.16 -3.10 9.65
C GLN A 542 4.56 -4.12 10.63
N ASP A 543 4.69 -3.96 11.94
CA ASP A 543 4.11 -4.81 12.98
C ASP A 543 2.62 -4.53 13.17
N VAL A 544 2.20 -3.27 13.08
CA VAL A 544 0.79 -2.84 12.91
C VAL A 544 0.16 -3.52 11.70
N PHE A 545 0.89 -3.65 10.59
CA PHE A 545 0.44 -4.37 9.42
C PHE A 545 0.47 -5.89 9.62
N LEU A 546 1.59 -6.45 10.09
CA LEU A 546 1.84 -7.89 10.26
C LEU A 546 0.93 -8.51 11.33
N GLY A 547 0.48 -7.71 12.28
CA GLY A 547 -0.62 -8.02 13.18
C GLY A 547 -0.18 -8.74 14.44
N ASP A 548 0.08 -7.96 15.49
CA ASP A 548 -0.40 -8.29 16.83
C ASP A 548 -1.32 -7.17 17.31
N GLY A 549 -2.53 -7.53 17.75
CA GLY A 549 -3.52 -6.60 18.29
C GLY A 549 -3.28 -6.22 19.75
N THR A 550 -2.10 -6.56 20.29
CA THR A 550 -1.67 -6.30 21.66
C THR A 550 -0.64 -5.19 21.68
N SER A 551 -0.83 -4.24 22.60
CA SER A 551 0.09 -3.14 22.84
C SER A 551 1.50 -3.64 23.18
N ILE A 552 2.55 -3.04 22.60
CA ILE A 552 3.95 -3.24 23.02
C ILE A 552 4.27 -2.38 24.27
N LEU A 553 3.30 -2.31 25.19
CA LEU A 553 3.39 -1.74 26.54
C LEU A 553 2.54 -2.66 27.43
N GLY A 554 3.20 -3.61 28.09
CA GLY A 554 2.53 -4.72 28.77
C GLY A 554 3.45 -5.58 29.62
N HIS A 555 4.49 -4.99 30.23
CA HIS A 555 5.36 -5.72 31.15
C HIS A 555 6.01 -4.84 32.23
N GLU A 556 5.20 -4.40 33.19
CA GLU A 556 5.51 -4.12 34.60
C GLU A 556 4.14 -3.83 35.25
N SER A 557 3.68 -4.57 36.26
CA SER A 557 4.34 -4.81 37.54
C SER A 557 4.25 -6.26 38.03
N ASN A 558 4.97 -6.54 39.12
CA ASN A 558 4.92 -7.78 39.90
C ASN A 558 4.39 -7.47 41.32
N CYS A 559 4.11 -8.52 42.11
CA CYS A 559 3.36 -8.49 43.40
C CYS A 559 1.85 -8.24 43.23
N GLU A 560 0.95 -8.90 43.98
CA GLU A 560 1.14 -9.79 45.15
C GLU A 560 0.17 -11.00 45.10
N ALA A 561 0.12 -11.81 46.17
CA ALA A 561 -0.68 -13.04 46.27
C ALA A 561 -2.21 -12.78 46.12
N ASP A 562 -3.08 -13.74 45.76
CA ASP A 562 -3.36 -14.96 46.55
C ASP A 562 -3.86 -16.17 45.70
N SER A 563 -4.49 -17.15 46.34
CA SER A 563 -4.46 -18.58 45.98
C SER A 563 -5.82 -19.22 45.68
N THR A 564 -5.78 -20.47 45.17
CA THR A 564 -6.91 -21.41 44.92
C THR A 564 -7.81 -21.07 43.70
N TRP A 565 -8.51 -21.99 43.02
CA TRP A 565 -8.85 -23.42 43.24
C TRP A 565 -8.66 -24.29 41.98
N ASN A 566 -8.60 -25.63 42.16
CA ASN A 566 -8.83 -26.61 41.09
C ASN A 566 -10.33 -26.85 40.85
N SER A 567 -10.72 -27.12 39.60
CA SER A 567 -11.68 -28.17 39.18
C SER A 567 -11.61 -28.39 37.67
#